data_AF-A0A952E3D1-F1
#
_entry.id   AF-A0A952E3D1-F1
#
_cell.length_a   1.000
_cell.length_b   1.000
_cell.length_c   1.000
_cell.angle_alpha   90.00
_cell.angle_beta   90.00
_cell.angle_gamma   90.00
#
_symmetry.space_group_name_H-M   'P 1'
#
loop_
_entity.id
_entity.type
_entity.pdbx_description
1 polymer ?
#
loop_
_entity_poly.entity_id
_entity_poly.type
_entity_poly.pdbx_seq_one_letter_code
_entity_poly.pdbx_strand_id
1 'polypeptide(L)'
;MFGDSATAITILFIIFAAGLGAFIRKRSRDKCLRDFEQNMVTLEDMAGKTIWGKLRVENTGLEFVYPEKQKDEDGHDEASYILYKFEYPKIELVIRFHDELSDENKKAREKELEKTYHPDWDRRLKRKMLNVVRTIKDSVVEIVNLVISQAKKATPAGKVLTSQDKYVSQMKQELMGSVGTSFEPLLERYIGHKVVLEMIKGDKIFEYCGVLKEYTAEFIEIMNVNYKTTEDQPARTADLAVPRKLGLIRHLGE
;
A
#
# COMPACT_ATOMS: atom_id res chain seq x y z
N MET A 1 19.20 0.90 43.45
CA MET A 1 19.92 1.68 42.43
C MET A 1 19.77 1.08 41.01
N PHE A 2 18.70 0.34 40.71
CA PHE A 2 18.48 -0.34 39.41
C PHE A 2 17.36 0.29 38.55
N GLY A 3 16.74 1.38 39.01
CA GLY A 3 15.58 2.02 38.35
C GLY A 3 15.93 3.01 37.24
N ASP A 4 17.03 3.77 37.38
CA ASP A 4 17.40 4.82 36.42
C ASP A 4 17.99 4.28 35.12
N SER A 5 18.76 3.19 35.19
CA SER A 5 19.35 2.55 34.01
C SER A 5 18.29 1.81 33.18
N ALA A 6 17.35 1.11 33.81
CA ALA A 6 16.28 0.41 33.11
C ALA A 6 15.31 1.38 32.40
N THR A 7 14.96 2.51 33.04
CA THR A 7 14.11 3.54 32.44
C THR A 7 14.83 4.26 31.28
N ALA A 8 16.11 4.59 31.43
CA ALA A 8 16.91 5.17 30.35
C ALA A 8 17.02 4.25 29.13
N ILE A 9 17.28 2.95 29.33
CA ILE A 9 17.33 1.95 28.25
C ILE A 9 15.98 1.87 27.53
N THR A 10 14.88 1.87 28.28
CA THR A 10 13.52 1.80 27.71
C THR A 10 13.20 3.04 26.85
N ILE A 11 13.54 4.24 27.35
CA ILE A 11 13.34 5.50 26.61
C ILE A 11 14.19 5.51 25.33
N LEU A 12 15.45 5.08 25.41
CA LEU A 12 16.36 5.05 24.27
C LEU A 12 15.90 4.04 23.21
N PHE A 13 15.39 2.88 23.65
CA PHE A 13 14.76 1.90 22.77
C PHE A 13 13.51 2.44 22.07
N ILE A 14 12.64 3.17 22.80
CA ILE A 14 11.44 3.79 22.23
C ILE A 14 11.82 4.82 21.15
N ILE A 15 12.78 5.70 21.44
CA ILE A 15 13.25 6.73 20.49
C ILE A 15 13.84 6.04 19.26
N PHE A 16 14.65 5.01 19.45
CA PHE A 16 15.24 4.24 18.35
C PHE A 16 14.15 3.54 17.50
N ALA A 17 13.19 2.87 18.14
CA ALA A 17 12.09 2.19 17.46
C ALA A 17 11.19 3.18 16.68
N ALA A 18 10.88 4.34 17.26
CA ALA A 18 10.12 5.40 16.60
C ALA A 18 10.89 6.00 15.41
N GLY A 19 12.19 6.27 15.58
CA GLY A 19 13.07 6.76 14.52
C GLY A 19 13.20 5.76 13.37
N LEU A 20 13.36 4.48 13.69
CA LEU A 20 13.38 3.39 12.71
C LEU A 20 12.05 3.30 11.96
N GLY A 21 10.91 3.41 12.67
CA GLY A 21 9.58 3.43 12.07
C GLY A 21 9.37 4.61 11.11
N ALA A 22 9.78 5.81 11.50
CA ALA A 22 9.71 7.00 10.65
C ALA A 22 10.62 6.89 9.41
N PHE A 23 11.83 6.35 9.59
CA PHE A 23 12.78 6.11 8.51
C PHE A 23 12.26 5.08 7.49
N ILE A 24 11.72 3.96 7.98
CA ILE A 24 11.07 2.95 7.14
C ILE A 24 9.90 3.57 6.38
N ARG A 25 9.02 4.32 7.05
CA ARG A 25 7.86 4.96 6.42
C ARG A 25 8.27 5.96 5.32
N LYS A 26 9.33 6.74 5.55
CA LYS A 26 9.86 7.67 4.56
C LYS A 26 10.40 6.96 3.32
N ARG A 27 10.85 5.71 3.42
CA ARG A 27 11.40 4.94 2.29
C ARG A 27 10.48 3.85 1.75
N SER A 28 9.37 3.57 2.41
CA SER A 28 8.45 2.51 2.00
C SER A 28 7.64 2.96 0.79
N ARG A 29 7.83 2.25 -0.33
CA ARG A 29 6.95 2.28 -1.49
C ARG A 29 5.85 1.23 -1.29
N ASP A 30 4.67 1.47 -1.87
CA ASP A 30 3.61 0.47 -1.83
C ASP A 30 4.06 -0.79 -2.59
N LYS A 31 3.94 -1.97 -1.96
CA LYS A 31 4.47 -3.21 -2.52
C LYS A 31 3.68 -3.67 -3.75
N CYS A 32 2.35 -3.55 -3.74
CA CYS A 32 1.51 -3.93 -4.88
C CYS A 32 1.86 -3.06 -6.09
N LEU A 33 2.03 -1.75 -5.91
CA LEU A 33 2.40 -0.86 -7.02
C LEU A 33 3.83 -1.08 -7.50
N ARG A 34 4.77 -1.33 -6.58
CA ARG A 34 6.18 -1.60 -6.94
C ARG A 34 6.33 -2.84 -7.82
N ASP A 35 5.47 -3.83 -7.68
CA ASP A 35 5.52 -5.03 -8.51
C ASP A 35 5.16 -4.77 -9.99
N PHE A 36 4.65 -3.58 -10.29
CA PHE A 36 4.36 -3.06 -11.63
C PHE A 36 5.47 -2.14 -12.16
N GLU A 37 6.45 -1.76 -11.34
CA GLU A 37 7.53 -0.83 -11.68
C GLU A 37 8.30 -1.28 -12.94
N GLN A 38 8.69 -0.32 -13.77
CA GLN A 38 9.36 -0.50 -15.07
C GLN A 38 8.56 -1.25 -16.14
N ASN A 39 7.29 -1.57 -15.93
CA ASN A 39 6.41 -2.11 -16.97
C ASN A 39 5.56 -1.02 -17.62
N MET A 40 5.10 -1.29 -18.84
CA MET A 40 3.96 -0.56 -19.39
C MET A 40 2.74 -0.87 -18.53
N VAL A 41 2.05 0.17 -18.07
CA VAL A 41 0.84 0.06 -17.27
C VAL A 41 -0.19 1.06 -17.74
N THR A 42 -1.43 0.77 -17.42
CA THR A 42 -2.58 1.65 -17.60
C THR A 42 -3.20 1.94 -16.24
N LEU A 43 -3.40 3.21 -15.92
CA LEU A 43 -4.14 3.67 -14.75
C LEU A 43 -5.50 4.19 -15.22
N GLU A 44 -6.56 3.64 -14.66
CA GLU A 44 -7.90 4.20 -14.74
C GLU A 44 -8.18 4.97 -13.45
N ASP A 45 -8.63 6.22 -13.60
CA ASP A 45 -9.05 7.04 -12.48
C ASP A 45 -10.56 6.95 -12.25
N MET A 46 -11.01 7.38 -11.07
CA MET A 46 -12.42 7.38 -10.68
C MET A 46 -13.30 8.32 -11.52
N ALA A 47 -12.71 9.21 -12.33
CA ALA A 47 -13.40 10.11 -13.24
C ALA A 47 -13.49 9.53 -14.67
N GLY A 48 -12.97 8.32 -14.91
CA GLY A 48 -12.94 7.67 -16.21
C GLY A 48 -11.79 8.11 -17.12
N LYS A 49 -10.83 8.90 -16.62
CA LYS A 49 -9.60 9.23 -17.34
C LYS A 49 -8.67 8.03 -17.31
N THR A 50 -8.09 7.73 -18.46
CA THR A 50 -7.05 6.70 -18.61
C THR A 50 -5.69 7.34 -18.82
N ILE A 51 -4.70 6.92 -18.04
CA ILE A 51 -3.29 7.32 -18.16
C ILE A 51 -2.48 6.06 -18.44
N TRP A 52 -1.52 6.12 -19.36
CA TRP A 52 -0.69 4.98 -19.71
C TRP A 52 0.79 5.38 -19.74
N GLY A 53 1.69 4.45 -19.48
CA GLY A 53 3.12 4.72 -19.54
C GLY A 53 3.95 3.70 -18.77
N LYS A 54 5.27 3.83 -18.87
CA LYS A 54 6.20 3.03 -18.09
C LYS A 54 6.19 3.50 -16.64
N LEU A 55 5.78 2.63 -15.72
CA LEU A 55 5.61 3.00 -14.31
C LEU A 55 6.94 3.20 -13.60
N ARG A 56 7.05 4.30 -12.87
CA ARG A 56 8.03 4.52 -11.80
C ARG A 56 7.28 4.74 -10.50
N VAL A 57 7.73 4.05 -9.46
CA VAL A 57 7.08 4.11 -8.15
C VAL A 57 8.02 4.78 -7.19
N GLU A 58 7.62 5.93 -6.67
CA GLU A 58 8.35 6.64 -5.62
C GLU A 58 7.59 6.63 -4.29
N ASN A 59 8.27 7.00 -3.22
CA ASN A 59 7.63 7.13 -1.90
C ASN A 59 6.59 8.26 -1.85
N THR A 60 6.71 9.26 -2.73
CA THR A 60 5.84 10.44 -2.84
C THR A 60 4.71 10.30 -3.86
N GLY A 61 4.74 9.28 -4.73
CA GLY A 61 3.76 9.12 -5.79
C GLY A 61 4.21 8.17 -6.90
N LEU A 62 3.52 8.25 -8.04
CA LEU A 62 3.76 7.48 -9.25
C LEU A 62 4.15 8.42 -10.39
N GLU A 63 5.02 7.96 -11.28
CA GLU A 63 5.28 8.62 -12.56
C GLU A 63 5.02 7.61 -13.70
N PHE A 64 4.27 8.03 -14.70
CA PHE A 64 3.97 7.27 -15.92
C PHE A 64 4.75 7.90 -17.06
N VAL A 65 5.86 7.30 -17.47
CA VAL A 65 6.71 7.83 -18.54
C VAL A 65 6.16 7.39 -19.89
N TYR A 66 5.84 8.34 -20.76
CA TYR A 66 5.33 8.03 -22.09
C TYR A 66 6.48 7.52 -22.98
N PRO A 67 6.28 6.46 -23.81
CA PRO A 67 7.24 6.01 -24.81
C PRO A 67 7.56 7.07 -25.85
N GLU A 68 6.55 7.87 -26.22
CA GLU A 68 6.64 8.97 -27.16
C GLU A 68 6.01 10.21 -26.52
N LYS A 69 6.59 11.39 -26.80
CA LYS A 69 6.08 12.67 -26.29
C LYS A 69 4.62 12.85 -26.72
N GLN A 70 3.76 13.10 -25.75
CA GLN A 70 2.36 13.40 -26.00
C GLN A 70 2.16 14.91 -26.06
N LYS A 71 1.19 15.39 -26.83
CA LYS A 71 0.77 16.79 -26.76
C LYS A 71 -0.46 16.89 -25.87
N ASP A 72 -0.42 17.80 -24.90
CA ASP A 72 -1.61 18.12 -24.10
C ASP A 72 -2.63 18.94 -24.90
N GLU A 73 -3.77 19.24 -24.28
CA GLU A 73 -4.84 20.03 -24.88
C GLU A 73 -4.40 21.46 -25.26
N ASP A 74 -3.36 21.98 -24.60
CA ASP A 74 -2.77 23.30 -24.82
C ASP A 74 -1.57 23.27 -25.81
N GLY A 75 -1.18 22.09 -26.29
CA GLY A 75 -0.13 21.87 -27.28
C GLY A 75 1.29 21.71 -26.73
N HIS A 76 1.47 21.54 -25.42
CA HIS A 76 2.76 21.25 -24.78
C HIS A 76 3.15 19.78 -24.90
N ASP A 77 4.44 19.52 -25.15
CA ASP A 77 4.99 18.17 -25.15
C ASP A 77 5.13 17.63 -23.72
N GLU A 78 4.26 16.71 -23.31
CA GLU A 78 4.37 15.95 -22.07
C GLU A 78 5.23 14.70 -22.27
N ALA A 79 6.22 14.51 -21.39
CA ALA A 79 7.07 13.31 -21.37
C ALA A 79 6.61 12.27 -20.34
N SER A 80 5.89 12.70 -19.31
CA SER A 80 5.36 11.83 -18.27
C SER A 80 4.18 12.46 -17.54
N TYR A 81 3.40 11.63 -16.86
CA TYR A 81 2.35 12.04 -15.93
C TYR A 81 2.75 11.68 -14.50
N ILE A 82 2.65 12.63 -13.57
CA ILE A 82 3.00 12.43 -12.15
C ILE A 82 1.71 12.45 -11.32
N LEU A 83 1.49 11.37 -10.57
CA LEU A 83 0.37 11.23 -9.63
C LEU A 83 0.90 11.21 -8.20
N TYR A 84 0.58 12.23 -7.40
CA TYR A 84 1.07 12.28 -6.02
C TYR A 84 0.32 11.31 -5.11
N LYS A 85 0.96 10.90 -4.01
CA LYS A 85 0.39 9.94 -3.08
C LYS A 85 -0.95 10.38 -2.49
N PHE A 86 -1.15 11.66 -2.21
CA PHE A 86 -2.43 12.18 -1.72
C PHE A 86 -3.57 12.04 -2.76
N GLU A 87 -3.24 11.80 -4.02
CA GLU A 87 -4.16 11.58 -5.12
C GLU A 87 -4.46 10.10 -5.35
N TYR A 88 -3.85 9.17 -4.62
CA TYR A 88 -4.16 7.75 -4.69
C TYR A 88 -5.65 7.43 -4.51
N PRO A 89 -6.44 8.18 -3.71
CA PRO A 89 -7.89 8.00 -3.68
C PRO A 89 -8.60 8.21 -5.02
N LYS A 90 -7.98 8.88 -6.00
CA LYS A 90 -8.51 9.05 -7.36
C LYS A 90 -8.24 7.83 -8.25
N ILE A 91 -7.37 6.91 -7.84
CA ILE A 91 -7.10 5.69 -8.60
C ILE A 91 -8.32 4.80 -8.47
N GLU A 92 -8.83 4.33 -9.62
CA GLU A 92 -9.82 3.26 -9.67
C GLU A 92 -9.11 1.91 -9.83
N LEU A 93 -8.16 1.84 -10.77
CA LEU A 93 -7.47 0.60 -11.12
C LEU A 93 -6.11 0.87 -11.75
N VAL A 94 -5.10 0.05 -11.43
CA VAL A 94 -3.84 -0.02 -12.18
C VAL A 94 -3.74 -1.39 -12.84
N ILE A 95 -3.47 -1.39 -14.14
CA ILE A 95 -3.54 -2.55 -15.02
C ILE A 95 -2.18 -2.74 -15.67
N ARG A 96 -1.72 -3.99 -15.73
CA ARG A 96 -0.57 -4.41 -16.53
C ARG A 96 -1.01 -5.52 -17.48
N PHE A 97 -1.14 -5.18 -18.76
CA PHE A 97 -1.51 -6.17 -19.77
C PHE A 97 -0.34 -7.07 -20.13
N HIS A 98 -0.61 -8.37 -20.28
CA HIS A 98 0.45 -9.36 -20.52
C HIS A 98 1.08 -9.26 -21.91
N ASP A 99 0.30 -8.89 -22.91
CA ASP A 99 0.73 -8.68 -24.29
C ASP A 99 1.64 -7.45 -24.46
N GLU A 100 1.55 -6.44 -23.58
CA GLU A 100 2.39 -5.24 -23.54
C GLU A 100 3.74 -5.44 -22.83
N LEU A 101 3.97 -6.60 -22.21
CA LEU A 101 5.23 -6.89 -21.53
C LEU A 101 6.33 -7.28 -22.53
N SER A 102 7.54 -6.76 -22.28
CA SER A 102 8.75 -7.27 -22.91
C SER A 102 8.98 -8.74 -22.53
N ASP A 103 9.73 -9.48 -23.35
CA ASP A 103 10.01 -10.90 -23.08
C ASP A 103 10.74 -11.14 -21.74
N GLU A 104 11.61 -10.20 -21.36
CA GLU A 104 12.29 -10.22 -20.06
C GLU A 104 11.28 -10.07 -18.92
N ASN A 105 10.35 -9.12 -19.03
CA ASN A 105 9.33 -8.87 -18.02
C ASN A 105 8.30 -10.01 -17.96
N LYS A 106 7.97 -10.65 -19.09
CA LYS A 106 7.14 -11.87 -19.12
C LYS A 106 7.78 -13.01 -18.33
N LYS A 107 9.08 -13.26 -18.54
CA LYS A 107 9.83 -14.29 -17.79
C LYS A 107 9.93 -13.96 -16.29
N ALA A 108 10.19 -12.70 -15.95
CA ALA A 108 10.26 -12.25 -14.56
C ALA A 108 8.90 -12.41 -13.87
N ARG A 109 7.81 -12.03 -14.55
CA ARG A 109 6.44 -12.21 -14.09
C ARG A 109 6.11 -13.67 -13.84
N GLU A 110 6.42 -14.56 -14.78
CA GLU A 110 6.13 -15.99 -14.65
C GLU A 110 6.85 -16.60 -13.44
N LYS A 111 8.12 -16.23 -13.25
CA LYS A 111 8.87 -16.63 -12.05
C LYS A 111 8.24 -16.11 -10.76
N GLU A 112 7.67 -14.91 -10.75
CA GLU A 112 6.96 -14.39 -9.57
C GLU A 112 5.60 -15.06 -9.37
N LEU A 113 4.88 -15.42 -10.44
CA LEU A 113 3.65 -16.19 -10.37
C LEU A 113 3.89 -17.58 -9.75
N GLU A 114 4.91 -18.30 -10.22
CA GLU A 114 5.31 -19.61 -9.67
C GLU A 114 5.63 -19.54 -8.17
N LYS A 115 6.42 -18.54 -7.75
CA LYS A 115 6.72 -18.34 -6.33
C LYS A 115 5.52 -17.83 -5.51
N THR A 116 4.50 -17.29 -6.18
CA THR A 116 3.28 -16.84 -5.51
C THR A 116 2.41 -18.05 -5.17
N TYR A 117 2.30 -19.02 -6.08
CA TYR A 117 1.69 -20.32 -5.79
C TYR A 117 2.47 -21.11 -4.73
N HIS A 118 3.81 -21.05 -4.79
CA HIS A 118 4.70 -21.82 -3.93
C HIS A 118 5.63 -20.91 -3.11
N PRO A 119 5.11 -20.21 -2.08
CA PRO A 119 5.91 -19.24 -1.33
C PRO A 119 6.95 -19.92 -0.46
N ASP A 120 8.21 -19.52 -0.65
CA ASP A 120 9.38 -19.94 0.12
C ASP A 120 9.25 -19.63 1.62
N TRP A 121 9.95 -20.40 2.46
CA TRP A 121 9.91 -20.27 3.92
C TRP A 121 10.38 -18.89 4.41
N ASP A 122 11.34 -18.26 3.72
CA ASP A 122 11.90 -16.96 4.06
C ASP A 122 10.90 -15.82 3.75
N ARG A 123 10.14 -15.93 2.65
CA ARG A 123 9.02 -15.03 2.32
C ARG A 123 7.94 -15.11 3.41
N ARG A 124 7.59 -16.33 3.84
CA ARG A 124 6.64 -16.54 4.94
C ARG A 124 7.13 -15.93 6.26
N LEU A 125 8.41 -16.08 6.59
CA LEU A 125 8.99 -15.54 7.83
C LEU A 125 9.08 -14.01 7.81
N LYS A 126 9.56 -13.40 6.71
CA LYS A 126 9.61 -11.94 6.55
C LYS A 126 8.24 -11.30 6.72
N ARG A 127 7.19 -11.90 6.15
CA ARG A 127 5.82 -11.42 6.32
C ARG A 127 5.34 -11.53 7.76
N LYS A 128 5.60 -12.65 8.45
CA LYS A 128 5.30 -12.78 9.89
C LYS A 128 6.03 -11.73 10.76
N MET A 129 7.30 -11.44 10.48
CA MET A 129 8.06 -10.42 11.25
C MET A 129 7.55 -9.00 11.03
N LEU A 130 7.15 -8.64 9.81
CA LEU A 130 6.56 -7.33 9.52
C LEU A 130 5.26 -7.10 10.32
N ASN A 131 4.52 -8.15 10.65
CA ASN A 131 3.32 -8.08 11.47
C ASN A 131 3.66 -7.81 12.94
N VAL A 132 4.70 -8.45 13.48
CA VAL A 132 5.16 -8.25 14.86
C VAL A 132 5.68 -6.83 15.08
N VAL A 133 6.45 -6.28 14.13
CA VAL A 133 6.95 -4.89 14.21
C VAL A 133 5.80 -3.87 14.26
N ARG A 134 4.68 -4.15 13.57
CA ARG A 134 3.50 -3.28 13.57
C ARG A 134 2.74 -3.30 14.90
N THR A 135 2.59 -4.45 15.55
CA THR A 135 1.97 -4.56 16.89
C THR A 135 2.83 -3.92 17.99
N ILE A 136 4.16 -4.02 17.88
CA ILE A 136 5.09 -3.38 18.82
C ILE A 136 4.98 -1.85 18.73
N LYS A 137 4.81 -1.28 17.53
CA LYS A 137 4.62 0.17 17.34
C LYS A 137 3.43 0.70 18.14
N ASP A 138 2.29 0.02 18.09
CA ASP A 138 1.07 0.47 18.77
C ASP A 138 1.23 0.39 20.30
N SER A 139 1.89 -0.66 20.78
CA SER A 139 2.23 -0.81 22.21
C SER A 139 3.20 0.27 22.70
N VAL A 140 4.16 0.69 21.87
CA VAL A 140 5.11 1.77 22.19
C VAL A 140 4.40 3.12 22.29
N VAL A 141 3.44 3.42 21.41
CA VAL A 141 2.66 4.66 21.46
C VAL A 141 1.83 4.74 22.76
N GLU A 142 1.23 3.62 23.18
CA GLU A 142 0.48 3.54 24.43
C GLU A 142 1.38 3.76 25.65
N ILE A 143 2.57 3.14 25.68
CA ILE A 143 3.55 3.32 26.75
C ILE A 143 4.06 4.78 26.79
N VAL A 144 4.34 5.39 25.64
CA VAL A 144 4.72 6.82 25.57
C VAL A 144 3.61 7.71 26.11
N ASN A 145 2.35 7.45 25.78
CA ASN A 145 1.22 8.19 26.32
C ASN A 145 1.08 8.03 27.84
N LEU A 146 1.31 6.82 28.38
CA LEU A 146 1.31 6.56 29.82
C LEU A 146 2.46 7.27 30.54
N VAL A 147 3.66 7.28 29.97
CA VAL A 147 4.84 7.98 30.52
C VAL A 147 4.61 9.49 30.50
N ILE A 148 4.09 10.05 29.41
CA ILE A 148 3.73 11.48 29.32
C ILE A 148 2.64 11.82 30.34
N SER A 149 1.64 10.97 30.51
CA SER A 149 0.57 11.14 31.51
C SER A 149 1.10 11.14 32.94
N GLN A 150 2.05 10.26 33.26
CA GLN A 150 2.71 10.23 34.57
C GLN A 150 3.62 11.45 34.78
N ALA A 151 4.38 11.87 33.77
CA ALA A 151 5.22 13.08 33.83
C ALA A 151 4.41 14.37 34.02
N LYS A 152 3.23 14.47 33.38
CA LYS A 152 2.26 15.56 33.60
C LYS A 152 1.70 15.57 35.02
N LYS A 153 1.52 14.40 35.66
CA LYS A 153 1.05 14.28 37.05
C LYS A 153 2.13 14.60 38.09
N ALA A 154 3.41 14.39 37.74
CA ALA A 154 4.54 14.53 38.65
C ALA A 154 5.12 15.96 38.75
N THR A 155 4.77 16.88 37.85
CA THR A 155 5.33 18.25 37.83
C THR A 155 4.28 19.31 38.19
N PRO A 156 4.60 20.31 39.05
CA PRO A 156 3.66 21.38 39.43
C PRO A 156 3.13 22.20 38.24
N ALA A 157 3.95 22.40 37.20
CA ALA A 157 3.57 23.04 35.94
C ALA A 157 2.61 22.18 35.08
N GLY A 158 2.64 20.85 35.24
CA GLY A 158 1.78 19.91 34.51
C GLY A 158 0.32 19.92 34.95
N LYS A 159 0.03 20.35 36.19
CA LYS A 159 -1.34 20.56 36.70
C LYS A 159 -2.05 21.78 36.07
N VAL A 160 -1.30 22.73 35.49
CA VAL A 160 -1.82 23.95 34.85
C VAL A 160 -1.94 23.79 33.33
N LEU A 161 -1.26 22.80 32.75
CA LEU A 161 -1.25 22.50 31.30
C LEU A 161 -2.38 21.57 30.84
N THR A 162 -3.41 21.34 31.67
CA THR A 162 -4.63 20.62 31.28
C THR A 162 -5.47 21.38 30.25
N SER A 163 -5.08 22.60 29.89
CA SER A 163 -5.79 23.49 28.95
C SER A 163 -5.36 23.34 27.48
N GLN A 164 -4.40 22.47 27.16
CA GLN A 164 -3.94 22.23 25.77
C GLN A 164 -4.36 20.85 25.21
N ASP A 165 -5.55 20.38 25.58
CA ASP A 165 -6.10 19.13 25.03
C ASP A 165 -6.22 19.14 23.49
N LYS A 166 -6.32 20.34 22.88
CA LYS A 166 -6.49 20.54 21.43
C LYS A 166 -5.25 20.15 20.60
N TYR A 167 -4.05 20.39 21.13
CA TYR A 167 -2.80 20.08 20.41
C TYR A 167 -2.51 18.57 20.45
N VAL A 168 -2.79 17.95 21.60
CA VAL A 168 -2.71 16.50 21.77
C VAL A 168 -3.81 15.79 20.96
N SER A 169 -5.01 16.37 20.84
CA SER A 169 -6.08 15.80 20.02
C SER A 169 -5.79 15.93 18.52
N GLN A 170 -5.24 17.05 18.04
CA GLN A 170 -4.82 17.18 16.63
C GLN A 170 -3.69 16.22 16.27
N MET A 171 -2.67 16.08 17.13
CA MET A 171 -1.64 15.05 16.94
C MET A 171 -2.23 13.63 16.98
N LYS A 172 -3.17 13.36 17.90
CA LYS A 172 -3.90 12.07 17.91
C LYS A 172 -4.64 11.85 16.60
N GLN A 173 -5.28 12.87 16.03
CA GLN A 173 -6.07 12.77 14.82
C GLN A 173 -5.19 12.59 13.56
N GLU A 174 -4.06 13.29 13.47
CA GLU A 174 -3.05 13.09 12.42
C GLU A 174 -2.34 11.73 12.52
N LEU A 175 -2.17 11.19 13.73
CA LEU A 175 -1.60 9.86 13.96
C LEU A 175 -2.63 8.74 13.77
N MET A 176 -3.92 8.99 14.04
CA MET A 176 -5.03 8.05 13.88
C MET A 176 -5.56 7.97 12.44
N GLY A 177 -5.41 9.03 11.64
CA GLY A 177 -5.93 9.09 10.26
C GLY A 177 -5.24 8.20 9.23
N SER A 178 -4.29 7.34 9.60
CA SER A 178 -3.49 6.58 8.62
C SER A 178 -2.94 5.25 9.13
N VAL A 179 -3.69 4.48 9.91
CA VAL A 179 -3.29 3.11 10.25
C VAL A 179 -4.50 2.17 10.38
N GLY A 180 -5.19 1.91 9.27
CA GLY A 180 -5.72 0.56 9.10
C GLY A 180 -4.51 -0.37 9.04
N THR A 181 -4.45 -1.40 9.89
CA THR A 181 -3.34 -2.35 9.84
C THR A 181 -3.27 -2.93 8.43
N SER A 182 -2.14 -2.78 7.73
CA SER A 182 -1.97 -3.41 6.41
C SER A 182 -2.01 -4.93 6.48
N PHE A 183 -2.03 -5.53 7.68
CA PHE A 183 -2.12 -6.97 7.87
C PHE A 183 -3.59 -7.38 8.04
N GLU A 184 -4.02 -8.32 7.22
CA GLU A 184 -5.35 -8.91 7.26
C GLU A 184 -5.21 -10.43 7.27
N PRO A 185 -5.45 -11.11 8.41
CA PRO A 185 -5.24 -12.56 8.53
C PRO A 185 -6.03 -13.39 7.51
N LEU A 186 -7.16 -12.88 7.03
CA LEU A 186 -8.00 -13.54 6.05
C LEU A 186 -7.35 -13.55 4.67
N LEU A 187 -6.94 -12.38 4.16
CA LEU A 187 -6.23 -12.27 2.88
C LEU A 187 -4.89 -13.01 2.89
N GLU A 188 -4.17 -12.99 4.03
CA GLU A 188 -2.88 -13.68 4.14
C GLU A 188 -2.96 -15.18 3.82
N ARG A 189 -4.06 -15.83 4.22
CA ARG A 189 -4.27 -17.27 3.96
C ARG A 189 -4.50 -17.59 2.49
N TYR A 190 -4.99 -16.62 1.72
CA TYR A 190 -5.40 -16.80 0.34
C TYR A 190 -4.37 -16.31 -0.68
N ILE A 191 -3.24 -15.76 -0.22
CA ILE A 191 -2.13 -15.46 -1.14
C ILE A 191 -1.67 -16.75 -1.81
N GLY A 192 -1.47 -16.69 -3.13
CA GLY A 192 -1.19 -17.84 -3.97
C GLY A 192 -2.41 -18.63 -4.42
N HIS A 193 -3.61 -18.31 -3.92
CA HIS A 193 -4.83 -19.01 -4.31
C HIS A 193 -5.53 -18.25 -5.43
N LYS A 194 -6.25 -18.99 -6.28
CA LYS A 194 -7.26 -18.39 -7.14
C LYS A 194 -8.38 -17.83 -6.27
N VAL A 195 -8.83 -16.63 -6.61
CA VAL A 195 -9.86 -15.89 -5.88
C VAL A 195 -10.78 -15.15 -6.86
N VAL A 196 -11.96 -14.79 -6.38
CA VAL A 196 -12.86 -13.84 -7.04
C VAL A 196 -12.75 -12.49 -6.35
N LEU A 197 -12.31 -11.50 -7.11
CA LEU A 197 -12.29 -10.09 -6.75
C LEU A 197 -13.60 -9.44 -7.22
N GLU A 198 -14.40 -8.94 -6.28
CA GLU A 198 -15.46 -7.97 -6.56
C GLU A 198 -14.84 -6.56 -6.55
N MET A 199 -14.95 -5.85 -7.66
CA MET A 199 -14.47 -4.48 -7.82
C MET A 199 -15.65 -3.54 -8.04
N ILE A 200 -15.74 -2.51 -7.20
CA ILE A 200 -16.70 -1.43 -7.35
C ILE A 200 -16.15 -0.42 -8.36
N LYS A 201 -16.85 -0.23 -9.48
CA LYS A 201 -16.53 0.74 -10.52
C LYS A 201 -17.78 1.55 -10.85
N GLY A 202 -17.77 2.82 -10.43
CA GLY A 202 -18.98 3.63 -10.33
C GLY A 202 -20.05 2.94 -9.48
N ASP A 203 -21.26 2.79 -10.03
CA ASP A 203 -22.40 2.13 -9.37
C ASP A 203 -22.52 0.62 -9.70
N LYS A 204 -21.54 0.06 -10.41
CA LYS A 204 -21.54 -1.35 -10.83
C LYS A 204 -20.48 -2.14 -10.06
N ILE A 205 -20.77 -3.41 -9.84
CA ILE A 205 -19.81 -4.39 -9.30
C ILE A 205 -19.37 -5.28 -10.46
N PHE A 206 -18.05 -5.40 -10.63
CA PHE A 206 -17.43 -6.29 -11.59
C PHE A 206 -16.72 -7.41 -10.86
N GLU A 207 -16.84 -8.63 -11.36
CA GLU A 207 -16.17 -9.80 -10.81
C GLU A 207 -15.00 -10.22 -11.68
N TYR A 208 -13.85 -10.43 -11.04
CA TYR A 208 -12.63 -10.86 -11.69
C TYR A 208 -12.07 -12.09 -11.01
N CYS A 209 -11.93 -13.18 -11.76
CA CYS A 209 -11.20 -14.36 -11.32
C CYS A 209 -9.70 -14.15 -11.58
N GLY A 210 -8.86 -14.43 -10.59
CA GLY A 210 -7.41 -14.35 -10.72
C GLY A 210 -6.70 -14.91 -9.49
N VAL A 211 -5.38 -14.73 -9.40
CA VAL A 211 -4.56 -15.23 -8.28
C VAL A 211 -4.25 -14.08 -7.33
N LEU A 212 -4.60 -14.22 -6.05
CA LEU A 212 -4.22 -13.23 -5.05
C LEU A 212 -2.72 -13.28 -4.82
N LYS A 213 -2.00 -12.21 -5.16
CA LYS A 213 -0.54 -12.18 -5.07
C LYS A 213 -0.03 -11.44 -3.84
N GLU A 214 -0.57 -10.25 -3.61
CA GLU A 214 -0.15 -9.39 -2.51
C GLU A 214 -1.27 -8.44 -2.11
N TYR A 215 -1.21 -7.94 -0.88
CA TYR A 215 -2.02 -6.82 -0.44
C TYR A 215 -1.20 -5.88 0.47
N THR A 216 -1.60 -4.61 0.51
CA THR A 216 -1.07 -3.61 1.44
C THR A 216 -2.21 -2.99 2.25
N ALA A 217 -1.99 -1.85 2.90
CA ALA A 217 -3.12 -1.08 3.44
C ALA A 217 -3.91 -0.37 2.33
N GLU A 218 -3.29 -0.10 1.19
CA GLU A 218 -3.84 0.75 0.15
C GLU A 218 -4.35 -0.06 -1.05
N PHE A 219 -3.69 -1.18 -1.40
CA PHE A 219 -3.98 -1.94 -2.62
C PHE A 219 -4.08 -3.46 -2.40
N ILE A 220 -4.75 -4.13 -3.32
CA ILE A 220 -4.76 -5.57 -3.54
C ILE A 220 -4.21 -5.83 -4.94
N GLU A 221 -3.27 -6.77 -5.07
CA GLU A 221 -2.72 -7.20 -6.35
C GLU A 221 -3.26 -8.58 -6.72
N ILE A 222 -3.91 -8.68 -7.88
CA ILE A 222 -4.42 -9.91 -8.47
C ILE A 222 -3.74 -10.17 -9.81
N MET A 223 -3.22 -11.38 -10.00
CA MET A 223 -2.59 -11.80 -11.25
C MET A 223 -3.50 -12.66 -12.12
N ASN A 224 -3.19 -12.76 -13.42
CA ASN A 224 -3.89 -13.61 -14.40
C ASN A 224 -5.40 -13.33 -14.50
N VAL A 225 -5.79 -12.06 -14.40
CA VAL A 225 -7.17 -11.65 -14.56
C VAL A 225 -7.51 -11.57 -16.05
N ASN A 226 -8.71 -12.03 -16.41
CA ASN A 226 -9.27 -11.76 -17.73
C ASN A 226 -10.00 -10.41 -17.72
N TYR A 227 -9.33 -9.35 -18.14
CA TYR A 227 -9.82 -7.97 -18.02
C TYR A 227 -10.38 -7.45 -19.34
N LYS A 228 -11.52 -6.76 -19.29
CA LYS A 228 -12.12 -6.05 -20.43
C LYS A 228 -12.12 -4.55 -20.14
N THR A 229 -11.49 -3.77 -21.01
CA THR A 229 -11.48 -2.30 -20.92
C THR A 229 -12.88 -1.72 -21.17
N THR A 230 -13.60 -2.29 -22.13
CA THR A 230 -15.00 -1.97 -22.45
C THR A 230 -15.75 -3.26 -22.80
N GLU A 231 -17.08 -3.26 -22.72
CA GLU A 231 -17.92 -4.44 -23.02
C GLU A 231 -17.71 -4.96 -24.46
N ASP A 232 -17.36 -4.07 -25.38
CA ASP A 232 -17.18 -4.36 -26.81
C ASP A 232 -15.77 -4.86 -27.18
N GLN A 233 -14.79 -4.74 -26.29
CA GLN A 233 -13.41 -5.16 -26.55
C GLN A 233 -13.16 -6.61 -26.09
N PRO A 234 -12.27 -7.34 -26.79
CA PRO A 234 -11.86 -8.66 -26.35
C PRO A 234 -11.19 -8.59 -24.99
N ALA A 235 -11.46 -9.58 -24.15
CA ALA A 235 -10.83 -9.67 -22.85
C ALA A 235 -9.34 -10.01 -23.00
N ARG A 236 -8.48 -9.31 -22.26
CA ARG A 236 -7.03 -9.47 -22.27
C ARG A 236 -6.57 -9.99 -20.92
N THR A 237 -5.56 -10.86 -20.92
CA THR A 237 -4.91 -11.26 -19.66
C THR A 237 -4.14 -10.08 -19.09
N ALA A 238 -4.44 -9.72 -17.84
CA ALA A 238 -3.82 -8.63 -17.13
C ALA A 238 -3.54 -8.98 -15.67
N ASP A 239 -2.62 -8.24 -15.07
CA ASP A 239 -2.48 -8.14 -13.63
C ASP A 239 -3.08 -6.81 -13.16
N LEU A 240 -3.76 -6.82 -12.03
CA LEU A 240 -4.50 -5.69 -11.49
C LEU A 240 -3.94 -5.31 -10.13
N ALA A 241 -3.74 -4.02 -9.89
CA ALA A 241 -3.59 -3.44 -8.56
C ALA A 241 -4.80 -2.53 -8.28
N VAL A 242 -5.65 -2.96 -7.35
CA VAL A 242 -6.93 -2.34 -7.05
C VAL A 242 -6.87 -1.70 -5.67
N PRO A 243 -7.32 -0.45 -5.47
CA PRO A 243 -7.45 0.11 -4.13
C PRO A 243 -8.31 -0.78 -3.23
N ARG A 244 -7.86 -1.05 -2.00
CA ARG A 244 -8.59 -1.91 -1.03
C ARG A 244 -9.99 -1.42 -0.68
N LYS A 245 -10.25 -0.12 -0.85
CA LYS A 245 -11.58 0.47 -0.66
C LYS A 245 -12.57 0.11 -1.79
N LEU A 246 -12.07 -0.31 -2.96
CA LEU A 246 -12.86 -0.64 -4.14
C LEU A 246 -12.87 -2.15 -4.44
N GLY A 247 -11.86 -2.89 -3.97
CA GLY A 247 -11.71 -4.32 -4.22
C GLY A 247 -11.95 -5.19 -2.98
N LEU A 248 -12.85 -6.17 -3.09
CA LEU A 248 -13.17 -7.14 -2.04
C LEU A 248 -12.93 -8.56 -2.55
N ILE A 249 -12.22 -9.37 -1.76
CA ILE A 249 -12.07 -10.80 -2.04
C ILE A 249 -13.21 -11.56 -1.36
N ARG A 250 -14.04 -12.24 -2.15
CA ARG A 250 -15.24 -12.93 -1.65
C ARG A 250 -15.15 -14.44 -1.66
N HIS A 251 -14.53 -15.00 -2.70
CA HIS A 251 -14.56 -16.43 -2.96
C HIS A 251 -13.17 -16.95 -3.32
N LEU A 252 -12.95 -18.24 -3.05
CA LEU A 252 -11.90 -19.01 -3.69
C LEU A 252 -12.35 -19.33 -5.12
N GLY A 253 -11.48 -19.08 -6.09
CA GLY A 253 -11.71 -19.48 -7.47
C GLY A 253 -11.35 -20.96 -7.67
N GLU A 254 -12.03 -21.62 -8.60
CA GLU A 254 -11.73 -22.99 -9.05
C GLU A 254 -10.59 -23.00 -10.11
#